data_AF-A0AAV2C8B1-F1
#
_entry.id   AF-A0AAV2C8B1-F1
#
_cell.length_a   1.000
_cell.length_b   1.000
_cell.length_c   1.000
_cell.angle_alpha   90.00
_cell.angle_beta   90.00
_cell.angle_gamma   90.00
#
_symmetry.space_group_name_H-M   'P 1'
#
loop_
_entity.id
_entity.type
_entity.pdbx_description
1 polymer ?
#
loop_
_entity_poly.entity_id
_entity_poly.type
_entity_poly.pdbx_seq_one_letter_code
_entity_poly.pdbx_strand_id
1 'polypeptide(L)'
;MFAVSRMKALFPLQISLPVAPAFPNAAAFFSAAPKSTLFFNFPAVIQFPASPSLRPIMGSSGPAYSRVQNRNFRLAGAAGDSTASYPSGEIHVIVGPMFAGKTTSLLRRIQSESENGRSVAVVKSDKDTRYGLESIVTHDGLKLPCWSLPKLSIFRQSLGVDAYNQLDVIGIDEAQFFGDLYDFCREAADQDGKTVIVAGLDGDYRRRSFGAVLDIIPLADSVTKLTARCELCGKRAFFTLRKTDETKVELIAGADVYMPVCRQHYVSGQAVVEATRAVVEESSERVQIG
;
A
#
# COMPACT_ATOMS: atom_id res chain seq x y z
N MET A 1 -27.55 60.20 19.72
CA MET A 1 -28.96 60.45 19.33
C MET A 1 -29.48 59.15 18.74
N PHE A 2 -30.30 58.38 19.48
CA PHE A 2 -31.78 58.45 19.47
C PHE A 2 -32.34 58.30 18.04
N ALA A 3 -33.31 57.47 17.70
CA ALA A 3 -34.20 56.53 18.39
C ALA A 3 -35.00 55.83 17.24
N VAL A 4 -35.22 54.51 17.27
CA VAL A 4 -36.44 53.82 17.74
C VAL A 4 -37.56 53.59 16.69
N SER A 5 -38.04 52.34 16.71
CA SER A 5 -39.41 51.85 16.41
C SER A 5 -39.82 51.62 14.96
N ARG A 6 -40.70 50.67 14.63
CA ARG A 6 -41.32 49.48 15.25
C ARG A 6 -42.41 49.06 14.25
N MET A 7 -42.72 47.76 14.19
CA MET A 7 -44.05 47.10 14.05
C MET A 7 -43.91 45.89 13.10
N LYS A 8 -43.93 44.64 13.58
CA LYS A 8 -45.01 43.85 14.23
C LYS A 8 -45.99 43.23 13.23
N ALA A 9 -45.93 41.90 13.12
CA ALA A 9 -47.06 40.94 13.16
C ALA A 9 -46.48 39.52 12.95
N LEU A 10 -46.94 38.39 13.50
CA LEU A 10 -47.92 38.01 14.52
C LEU A 10 -47.59 36.53 14.90
N PHE A 11 -47.98 36.15 16.13
CA PHE A 11 -47.86 34.89 16.90
C PHE A 11 -48.44 33.59 16.25
N PRO A 12 -48.57 32.43 16.94
CA PRO A 12 -47.60 31.60 17.68
C PRO A 12 -47.79 30.07 17.43
N LEU A 13 -46.96 29.19 18.03
CA LEU A 13 -47.40 27.98 18.76
C LEU A 13 -46.21 27.26 19.42
N GLN A 14 -46.56 26.47 20.43
CA GLN A 14 -45.88 26.23 21.69
C GLN A 14 -45.26 24.81 21.82
N ILE A 15 -44.23 24.68 22.68
CA ILE A 15 -43.96 23.60 23.67
C ILE A 15 -43.55 22.21 23.06
N SER A 16 -42.60 21.41 23.54
CA SER A 16 -41.91 21.16 24.84
C SER A 16 -40.60 20.38 24.60
N LEU A 17 -39.64 20.51 25.54
CA LEU A 17 -38.52 19.57 25.77
C LEU A 17 -38.98 18.31 26.54
N PRO A 18 -38.28 17.17 26.39
CA PRO A 18 -37.68 16.55 27.59
C PRO A 18 -36.30 15.87 27.33
N VAL A 19 -35.31 16.04 28.23
CA VAL A 19 -34.85 15.12 29.30
C VAL A 19 -34.05 13.89 28.80
N ALA A 20 -32.80 13.83 29.26
CA ALA A 20 -31.87 12.69 29.12
C ALA A 20 -32.12 11.61 30.19
N PRO A 21 -31.64 10.36 30.00
CA PRO A 21 -31.43 9.46 31.12
C PRO A 21 -29.99 8.96 31.32
N ALA A 22 -29.79 8.63 32.59
CA ALA A 22 -28.62 8.24 33.36
C ALA A 22 -27.90 6.92 32.97
N PHE A 23 -26.66 6.84 33.46
CA PHE A 23 -25.85 5.64 33.71
C PHE A 23 -26.51 4.61 34.63
N PRO A 24 -25.99 3.37 34.63
CA PRO A 24 -25.68 2.72 35.90
C PRO A 24 -24.27 2.09 35.97
N ASN A 25 -23.74 2.10 37.20
CA ASN A 25 -22.59 1.31 37.68
C ASN A 25 -23.08 -0.07 38.17
N ALA A 26 -22.28 -1.12 38.03
CA ALA A 26 -21.73 -1.96 39.12
C ALA A 26 -21.33 -3.39 38.68
N ALA A 27 -20.09 -3.71 39.07
CA ALA A 27 -19.40 -4.98 39.35
C ALA A 27 -20.13 -6.34 39.34
N ALA A 28 -19.37 -7.37 38.91
CA ALA A 28 -19.02 -8.62 39.65
C ALA A 28 -19.19 -9.95 38.87
N PHE A 29 -18.07 -10.68 38.76
CA PHE A 29 -17.89 -12.15 38.82
C PHE A 29 -18.64 -13.09 37.85
N PHE A 30 -17.92 -13.78 36.95
CA PHE A 30 -17.52 -15.21 37.08
C PHE A 30 -16.83 -15.74 35.80
N SER A 31 -15.86 -16.63 36.06
CA SER A 31 -15.22 -17.63 35.20
C SER A 31 -16.00 -18.12 33.96
N ALA A 32 -15.30 -18.25 32.82
CA ALA A 32 -15.07 -19.53 32.12
C ALA A 32 -14.66 -19.31 30.66
N ALA A 33 -13.57 -19.95 30.24
CA ALA A 33 -13.29 -20.22 28.83
C ALA A 33 -14.40 -21.10 28.22
N PRO A 34 -14.59 -21.05 26.90
CA PRO A 34 -14.34 -22.31 26.18
C PRO A 34 -13.58 -22.12 24.86
N LYS A 35 -12.77 -23.14 24.60
CA LYS A 35 -12.29 -23.54 23.28
C LYS A 35 -13.48 -23.64 22.32
N SER A 36 -13.38 -23.02 21.15
CA SER A 36 -14.10 -23.54 19.98
C SER A 36 -13.23 -23.37 18.74
N THR A 37 -12.75 -24.52 18.29
CA THR A 37 -12.30 -24.80 16.95
C THR A 37 -13.40 -24.39 15.98
N LEU A 38 -13.17 -23.38 15.15
CA LEU A 38 -13.99 -23.15 13.97
C LEU A 38 -13.09 -23.26 12.75
N PHE A 39 -13.11 -24.47 12.19
CA PHE A 39 -12.84 -24.71 10.79
C PHE A 39 -13.75 -23.78 9.97
N PHE A 40 -13.19 -22.75 9.35
CA PHE A 40 -13.88 -22.03 8.30
C PHE A 40 -13.33 -22.47 6.95
N ASN A 41 -14.16 -23.30 6.31
CA ASN A 41 -14.04 -23.78 4.96
C ASN A 41 -14.45 -22.63 4.03
N PHE A 42 -13.50 -21.98 3.36
CA PHE A 42 -13.80 -21.04 2.28
C PHE A 42 -13.47 -21.70 0.94
N PRO A 43 -14.47 -22.02 0.09
CA PRO A 43 -14.18 -22.52 -1.23
C PRO A 43 -13.97 -21.36 -2.22
N ALA A 44 -13.19 -21.72 -3.25
CA ALA A 44 -13.19 -21.17 -4.61
C ALA A 44 -12.35 -19.91 -4.88
N VAL A 45 -11.12 -20.20 -5.32
CA VAL A 45 -10.56 -19.64 -6.56
C VAL A 45 -11.69 -19.35 -7.55
N ILE A 46 -11.81 -18.11 -7.98
CA ILE A 46 -12.84 -17.68 -8.93
C ILE A 46 -12.54 -18.33 -10.29
N GLN A 47 -13.43 -19.23 -10.74
CA GLN A 47 -13.41 -19.83 -12.07
C GLN A 47 -14.81 -19.71 -12.68
N PHE A 48 -14.97 -19.10 -13.87
CA PHE A 48 -16.15 -19.25 -14.78
C PHE A 48 -15.88 -18.61 -16.18
N PRO A 49 -16.67 -18.90 -17.25
CA PRO A 49 -16.20 -19.68 -18.40
C PRO A 49 -15.92 -18.94 -19.74
N ALA A 50 -15.26 -19.73 -20.61
CA ALA A 50 -15.00 -19.70 -22.06
C ALA A 50 -15.56 -18.59 -22.99
N SER A 51 -14.64 -18.13 -23.84
CA SER A 51 -14.75 -17.20 -24.97
C SER A 51 -15.69 -17.66 -26.10
N PRO A 52 -16.05 -16.72 -27.00
CA PRO A 52 -16.10 -17.05 -28.42
C PRO A 52 -15.17 -16.16 -29.28
N SER A 53 -14.59 -16.84 -30.27
CA SER A 53 -13.71 -16.38 -31.35
C SER A 53 -14.15 -15.14 -32.12
N LEU A 54 -13.21 -14.36 -32.65
CA LEU A 54 -13.34 -13.67 -33.95
C LEU A 54 -11.94 -13.35 -34.57
N ARG A 55 -11.95 -13.22 -35.90
CA ARG A 55 -10.92 -13.54 -36.92
C ARG A 55 -9.83 -12.46 -37.17
N PRO A 56 -8.72 -12.79 -37.88
CA PRO A 56 -7.62 -11.86 -38.14
C PRO A 56 -7.87 -10.93 -39.33
N ILE A 57 -7.32 -9.71 -39.28
CA ILE A 57 -7.26 -8.75 -40.39
C ILE A 57 -5.79 -8.60 -40.84
N MET A 58 -5.56 -8.75 -42.15
CA MET A 58 -4.26 -8.59 -42.82
C MET A 58 -3.95 -7.11 -43.13
N GLY A 59 -2.68 -6.75 -42.95
CA GLY A 59 -1.89 -5.99 -43.94
C GLY A 59 -1.93 -4.45 -43.91
N SER A 60 -0.77 -3.83 -43.64
CA SER A 60 -0.08 -3.01 -44.65
C SER A 60 1.25 -2.44 -44.14
N SER A 61 2.11 -2.21 -45.12
CA SER A 61 3.55 -1.93 -45.15
C SER A 61 3.97 -0.49 -44.85
N GLY A 62 5.17 -0.28 -44.29
CA GLY A 62 5.88 1.01 -44.28
C GLY A 62 7.21 0.98 -43.50
N PRO A 63 8.23 1.81 -43.82
CA PRO A 63 9.57 1.29 -44.12
C PRO A 63 10.65 1.43 -43.04
N ALA A 64 11.74 0.73 -43.37
CA ALA A 64 13.00 0.49 -42.68
C ALA A 64 13.73 1.70 -42.08
N TYR A 65 14.33 1.49 -40.90
CA TYR A 65 15.49 2.25 -40.43
C TYR A 65 16.54 1.33 -39.79
N SER A 66 17.75 1.40 -40.35
CA SER A 66 19.08 1.04 -39.83
C SER A 66 19.23 -0.20 -38.91
N ARG A 67 19.67 -1.28 -39.56
CA ARG A 67 20.21 -2.53 -39.02
C ARG A 67 21.62 -2.30 -38.44
N VAL A 68 21.76 -2.27 -37.12
CA VAL A 68 23.05 -2.48 -36.45
C VAL A 68 23.26 -3.98 -36.34
N GLN A 69 24.24 -4.50 -37.10
CA GLN A 69 24.61 -5.90 -37.10
C GLN A 69 25.32 -6.26 -35.80
N ASN A 70 24.62 -6.91 -34.87
CA ASN A 70 25.30 -7.62 -33.79
C ASN A 70 25.79 -8.97 -34.32
N ARG A 71 27.11 -9.15 -34.32
CA ARG A 71 27.80 -10.36 -34.78
C ARG A 71 27.46 -11.51 -33.83
N ASN A 72 26.53 -12.37 -34.24
CA ASN A 72 26.32 -13.66 -33.59
C ASN A 72 27.53 -14.56 -33.85
N PHE A 73 28.34 -14.75 -32.82
CA PHE A 73 29.39 -15.76 -32.78
C PHE A 73 28.71 -17.14 -32.73
N ARG A 74 28.65 -17.82 -33.87
CA ARG A 74 28.15 -19.19 -33.98
C ARG A 74 29.22 -20.15 -33.46
N LEU A 75 29.04 -20.63 -32.24
CA LEU A 75 29.63 -21.91 -31.81
C LEU A 75 28.63 -23.02 -32.14
N ALA A 76 28.99 -23.84 -33.12
CA ALA A 76 28.35 -25.11 -33.40
C ALA A 76 28.97 -26.17 -32.48
N GLY A 77 28.14 -26.94 -31.75
CA GLY A 77 28.62 -28.14 -31.09
C GLY A 77 27.78 -28.67 -29.94
N ALA A 78 27.08 -29.78 -30.22
CA ALA A 78 26.81 -30.92 -29.35
C ALA A 78 25.65 -30.89 -28.32
N ALA A 79 24.73 -31.82 -28.60
CA ALA A 79 24.01 -32.71 -27.68
C ALA A 79 22.92 -32.12 -26.77
N GLY A 80 21.75 -32.78 -26.85
CA GLY A 80 20.53 -32.39 -26.15
C GLY A 80 20.67 -32.41 -24.64
N ASP A 81 20.43 -31.25 -24.05
CA ASP A 81 19.74 -31.15 -22.79
C ASP A 81 18.45 -30.41 -23.09
N SER A 82 17.30 -31.08 -22.93
CA SER A 82 16.03 -30.40 -22.85
C SER A 82 16.03 -29.64 -21.52
N THR A 83 16.72 -28.49 -21.50
CA THR A 83 16.66 -27.53 -20.41
C THR A 83 15.21 -27.13 -20.30
N ALA A 84 14.48 -27.74 -19.37
CA ALA A 84 13.16 -27.30 -18.99
C ALA A 84 13.32 -25.81 -18.69
N SER A 85 12.71 -24.96 -19.53
CA SER A 85 12.63 -23.53 -19.29
C SER A 85 11.75 -23.37 -18.06
N TYR A 86 12.35 -23.45 -16.87
CA TYR A 86 11.67 -23.11 -15.65
C TYR A 86 11.09 -21.71 -15.84
N PRO A 87 9.78 -21.52 -15.66
CA PRO A 87 9.20 -20.18 -15.74
C PRO A 87 9.88 -19.34 -14.65
N SER A 88 10.74 -18.41 -15.05
CA SER A 88 11.32 -17.46 -14.11
C SER A 88 10.19 -16.52 -13.66
N GLY A 89 10.05 -16.32 -12.36
CA GLY A 89 9.20 -15.27 -11.83
C GLY A 89 9.74 -13.89 -12.21
N GLU A 90 8.99 -12.86 -11.82
CA GLU A 90 9.37 -11.46 -12.04
C GLU A 90 9.08 -10.65 -10.77
N ILE A 91 9.90 -9.66 -10.46
CA ILE A 91 9.72 -8.75 -9.33
C ILE A 91 9.53 -7.33 -9.84
N HIS A 92 8.38 -6.73 -9.55
CA HIS A 92 8.08 -5.34 -9.89
C HIS A 92 7.85 -4.50 -8.64
N VAL A 93 8.59 -3.41 -8.51
CA VAL A 93 8.56 -2.55 -7.32
C VAL A 93 7.93 -1.20 -7.66
N ILE A 94 6.93 -0.81 -6.88
CA ILE A 94 6.21 0.47 -6.95
C ILE A 94 6.49 1.25 -5.66
N VAL A 95 7.26 2.32 -5.78
CA VAL A 95 7.67 3.15 -4.64
C VAL A 95 7.24 4.60 -4.79
N GLY A 96 7.33 5.36 -3.71
CA GLY A 96 7.04 6.79 -3.70
C GLY A 96 6.47 7.26 -2.36
N PRO A 97 6.30 8.58 -2.18
CA PRO A 97 5.83 9.13 -0.92
C PRO A 97 4.40 8.70 -0.60
N MET A 98 3.93 9.00 0.61
CA MET A 98 2.52 8.89 0.95
C MET A 98 1.69 9.71 -0.05
N PHE A 99 0.45 9.27 -0.32
CA PHE A 99 -0.48 9.91 -1.25
C PHE A 99 -0.06 9.90 -2.74
N ALA A 100 0.95 9.10 -3.11
CA ALA A 100 1.38 8.93 -4.50
C ALA A 100 0.54 7.92 -5.31
N GLY A 101 -0.47 7.28 -4.70
CA GLY A 101 -1.32 6.29 -5.37
C GLY A 101 -0.67 4.90 -5.56
N LYS A 102 0.23 4.50 -4.66
CA LYS A 102 0.94 3.20 -4.71
C LYS A 102 -0.03 2.03 -4.65
N THR A 103 -0.84 1.95 -3.59
CA THR A 103 -1.89 0.95 -3.41
C THR A 103 -2.84 0.89 -4.61
N THR A 104 -3.28 2.05 -5.11
CA THR A 104 -4.13 2.10 -6.32
C THR A 104 -3.43 1.50 -7.54
N SER A 105 -2.15 1.80 -7.74
CA SER A 105 -1.38 1.27 -8.88
C SER A 105 -1.17 -0.25 -8.76
N LEU A 106 -0.88 -0.73 -7.55
CA LEU A 106 -0.79 -2.16 -7.25
C LEU A 106 -2.11 -2.87 -7.58
N LEU A 107 -3.22 -2.41 -7.04
CA LEU A 107 -4.52 -3.07 -7.22
C LEU A 107 -5.00 -3.04 -8.67
N ARG A 108 -4.74 -1.94 -9.41
CA ARG A 108 -5.03 -1.90 -10.86
C ARG A 108 -4.23 -2.94 -11.63
N ARG A 109 -2.96 -3.15 -11.28
CA ARG A 109 -2.14 -4.17 -11.93
C ARG A 109 -2.60 -5.57 -11.57
N ILE A 110 -2.88 -5.84 -10.30
CA ILE A 110 -3.45 -7.13 -9.84
C ILE A 110 -4.78 -7.44 -10.55
N GLN A 111 -5.66 -6.45 -10.67
CA GLN A 111 -6.91 -6.61 -11.39
C GLN A 111 -6.69 -6.95 -12.87
N SER A 112 -5.76 -6.26 -13.54
CA SER A 112 -5.41 -6.56 -14.93
C SER A 112 -4.86 -7.98 -15.12
N GLU A 113 -4.03 -8.47 -14.19
CA GLU A 113 -3.51 -9.85 -14.26
C GLU A 113 -4.65 -10.88 -14.06
N SER A 114 -5.58 -10.60 -13.13
CA SER A 114 -6.78 -11.42 -12.92
C SER A 114 -7.70 -11.45 -14.14
N GLU A 115 -7.93 -10.29 -14.77
CA GLU A 115 -8.71 -10.18 -16.02
C GLU A 115 -8.06 -10.92 -17.19
N ASN A 116 -6.74 -11.09 -17.17
CA ASN A 116 -5.98 -11.93 -18.11
C ASN A 116 -6.02 -13.43 -17.76
N GLY A 117 -6.80 -13.83 -16.75
CA GLY A 117 -6.98 -15.23 -16.35
C GLY A 117 -5.89 -15.78 -15.44
N ARG A 118 -5.01 -14.94 -14.89
CA ARG A 118 -3.98 -15.36 -13.95
C ARG A 118 -4.54 -15.41 -12.52
N SER A 119 -4.10 -16.38 -11.74
CA SER A 119 -4.45 -16.53 -10.34
C SER A 119 -3.68 -15.51 -9.49
N VAL A 120 -4.40 -14.67 -8.75
CA VAL A 120 -3.80 -13.55 -8.01
C VAL A 120 -4.12 -13.59 -6.52
N ALA A 121 -3.20 -13.10 -5.70
CA ALA A 121 -3.44 -12.82 -4.29
C ALA A 121 -2.80 -11.50 -3.87
N VAL A 122 -3.39 -10.84 -2.88
CA VAL A 122 -2.85 -9.60 -2.31
C VAL A 122 -2.61 -9.77 -0.82
N VAL A 123 -1.44 -9.33 -0.36
CA VAL A 123 -0.99 -9.38 1.04
C VAL A 123 -0.75 -7.95 1.52
N LYS A 124 -1.15 -7.65 2.74
CA LYS A 124 -0.84 -6.39 3.44
C LYS A 124 -0.30 -6.69 4.84
N SER A 125 0.46 -5.77 5.40
CA SER A 125 0.90 -5.89 6.79
C SER A 125 -0.27 -5.65 7.76
N ASP A 126 -0.35 -6.46 8.81
CA ASP A 126 -1.30 -6.28 9.92
C ASP A 126 -1.03 -5.01 10.75
N LYS A 127 0.19 -4.47 10.67
CA LYS A 127 0.53 -3.17 11.21
C LYS A 127 -0.26 -2.05 10.54
N ASP A 128 -0.69 -2.20 9.29
CA ASP A 128 -1.51 -1.18 8.64
C ASP A 128 -3.01 -1.32 8.99
N THR A 129 -3.43 -0.62 10.03
CA THR A 129 -4.82 -0.60 10.50
C THR A 129 -5.68 0.54 9.92
N ARG A 130 -5.14 1.38 9.01
CA ARG A 130 -5.81 2.63 8.56
C ARG A 130 -7.13 2.41 7.83
N TYR A 131 -7.29 1.28 7.14
CA TYR A 131 -8.44 1.01 6.27
C TYR A 131 -9.12 -0.35 6.52
N GLY A 132 -8.87 -0.96 7.67
CA GLY A 132 -9.39 -2.30 8.05
C GLY A 132 -8.44 -3.45 7.69
N LEU A 133 -8.64 -4.60 8.35
CA LEU A 133 -7.77 -5.77 8.24
C LEU A 133 -8.12 -6.68 7.03
N GLU A 134 -9.39 -6.70 6.61
CA GLU A 134 -9.89 -7.74 5.67
C GLU A 134 -9.99 -7.28 4.20
N SER A 135 -9.78 -6.00 3.90
CA SER A 135 -9.83 -5.50 2.53
C SER A 135 -8.90 -4.32 2.33
N ILE A 136 -8.23 -4.26 1.18
CA ILE A 136 -7.55 -3.04 0.74
C ILE A 136 -8.59 -2.17 0.03
N VAL A 137 -8.88 -1.02 0.62
CA VAL A 137 -9.77 -0.02 0.04
C VAL A 137 -8.91 1.09 -0.56
N THR A 138 -9.00 1.26 -1.88
CA THR A 138 -8.43 2.46 -2.51
C THR A 138 -9.35 3.65 -2.31
N HIS A 139 -8.80 4.86 -2.38
CA HIS A 139 -9.58 6.10 -2.42
C HIS A 139 -10.59 6.13 -3.61
N ASP A 140 -10.33 5.35 -4.66
CA ASP A 140 -11.21 5.21 -5.83
C ASP A 140 -12.35 4.19 -5.63
N GLY A 141 -12.48 3.60 -4.43
CA GLY A 141 -13.57 2.68 -4.07
C GLY A 141 -13.37 1.21 -4.47
N LEU A 142 -12.24 0.86 -5.10
CA LEU A 142 -11.89 -0.54 -5.36
C LEU A 142 -11.59 -1.27 -4.04
N LYS A 143 -12.26 -2.40 -3.85
CA LYS A 143 -12.03 -3.33 -2.73
C LYS A 143 -11.65 -4.70 -3.28
N LEU A 144 -10.46 -5.17 -2.95
CA LEU A 144 -10.03 -6.53 -3.22
C LEU A 144 -9.78 -7.26 -1.89
N PRO A 145 -10.15 -8.55 -1.78
CA PRO A 145 -9.82 -9.35 -0.61
C PRO A 145 -8.31 -9.41 -0.46
N CYS A 146 -7.82 -9.30 0.77
CA CYS A 146 -6.40 -9.32 1.05
C CYS A 146 -6.08 -10.12 2.31
N TRP A 147 -4.86 -10.66 2.36
CA TRP A 147 -4.31 -11.34 3.51
C TRP A 147 -3.56 -10.34 4.38
N SER A 148 -4.10 -10.05 5.56
CA SER A 148 -3.42 -9.22 6.56
C SER A 148 -2.52 -10.10 7.42
N LEU A 149 -1.20 -9.96 7.26
CA LEU A 149 -0.21 -10.81 7.91
C LEU A 149 0.86 -10.01 8.66
N PRO A 150 1.40 -10.52 9.78
CA PRO A 150 2.57 -9.95 10.44
C PRO A 150 3.88 -10.19 9.68
N LYS A 151 3.95 -11.26 8.87
CA LYS A 151 5.14 -11.73 8.15
C LYS A 151 4.74 -12.37 6.82
N LEU A 152 5.60 -12.29 5.81
CA LEU A 152 5.33 -12.90 4.50
C LEU A 152 5.61 -14.41 4.49
N SER A 153 6.56 -14.86 5.28
CA SER A 153 6.93 -16.28 5.45
C SER A 153 5.76 -17.21 5.84
N ILE A 154 4.72 -16.70 6.52
CA ILE A 154 3.53 -17.49 6.86
C ILE A 154 2.47 -17.55 5.75
N PHE A 155 2.59 -16.70 4.71
CA PHE A 155 1.57 -16.54 3.67
C PHE A 155 1.22 -17.85 2.98
N ARG A 156 2.24 -18.64 2.60
CA ARG A 156 2.08 -19.94 1.95
C ARG A 156 1.23 -20.90 2.80
N GLN A 157 1.43 -20.90 4.12
CA GLN A 157 0.66 -21.74 5.03
C GLN A 157 -0.74 -21.19 5.27
N SER A 158 -0.88 -19.87 5.45
CA SER A 158 -2.16 -19.22 5.69
C SER A 158 -3.14 -19.37 4.53
N LEU A 159 -2.65 -19.27 3.28
CA LEU A 159 -3.44 -19.50 2.08
C LEU A 159 -3.74 -21.00 1.85
N GLY A 160 -2.86 -21.88 2.35
CA GLY A 160 -2.83 -23.29 2.01
C GLY A 160 -1.87 -23.56 0.86
N VAL A 161 -1.06 -24.62 1.02
CA VAL A 161 0.06 -24.91 0.11
C VAL A 161 -0.42 -25.13 -1.34
N ASP A 162 -1.51 -25.86 -1.53
CA ASP A 162 -2.05 -26.14 -2.87
C ASP A 162 -2.56 -24.87 -3.55
N ALA A 163 -3.28 -24.02 -2.81
CA ALA A 163 -3.77 -22.74 -3.31
C ALA A 163 -2.61 -21.78 -3.62
N TYR A 164 -1.58 -21.74 -2.78
CA TYR A 164 -0.36 -20.98 -3.05
C TYR A 164 0.33 -21.47 -4.32
N ASN A 165 0.48 -22.77 -4.52
CA ASN A 165 1.14 -23.32 -5.70
C ASN A 165 0.39 -22.97 -7.02
N GLN A 166 -0.92 -22.73 -6.95
CA GLN A 166 -1.74 -22.30 -8.08
C GLN A 166 -1.72 -20.78 -8.33
N LEU A 167 -1.15 -19.97 -7.45
CA LEU A 167 -1.03 -18.53 -7.68
C LEU A 167 -0.01 -18.27 -8.77
N ASP A 168 -0.30 -17.31 -9.65
CA ASP A 168 0.64 -16.78 -10.64
C ASP A 168 1.23 -15.44 -10.18
N VAL A 169 0.43 -14.61 -9.51
CA VAL A 169 0.79 -13.24 -9.13
C VAL A 169 0.52 -12.97 -7.66
N ILE A 170 1.49 -12.37 -6.98
CA ILE A 170 1.40 -11.97 -5.57
C ILE A 170 1.61 -10.45 -5.47
N GLY A 171 0.58 -9.73 -5.04
CA GLY A 171 0.67 -8.31 -4.70
C GLY A 171 1.01 -8.13 -3.22
N ILE A 172 1.96 -7.26 -2.90
CA ILE A 172 2.34 -6.92 -1.52
C ILE A 172 2.17 -5.41 -1.34
N ASP A 173 1.26 -5.00 -0.46
CA ASP A 173 1.07 -3.60 -0.11
C ASP A 173 1.72 -3.26 1.24
N GLU A 174 2.07 -1.99 1.41
CA GLU A 174 2.76 -1.44 2.58
C GLU A 174 4.03 -2.25 2.96
N ALA A 175 4.79 -2.61 1.92
CA ALA A 175 5.90 -3.56 2.01
C ALA A 175 7.02 -3.15 2.99
N GLN A 176 7.13 -1.86 3.32
CA GLN A 176 8.12 -1.37 4.28
C GLN A 176 7.94 -1.94 5.70
N PHE A 177 6.79 -2.53 6.02
CA PHE A 177 6.54 -3.17 7.31
C PHE A 177 6.97 -4.65 7.38
N PHE A 178 7.29 -5.27 6.24
CA PHE A 178 7.76 -6.65 6.21
C PHE A 178 9.28 -6.73 6.29
N GLY A 179 9.79 -7.24 7.41
CA GLY A 179 11.22 -7.47 7.60
C GLY A 179 11.75 -8.66 6.79
N ASP A 180 10.89 -9.59 6.39
CA ASP A 180 11.20 -10.78 5.59
C ASP A 180 10.91 -10.58 4.08
N LEU A 181 10.76 -9.34 3.63
CA LEU A 181 10.44 -8.99 2.24
C LEU A 181 11.47 -9.52 1.24
N TYR A 182 12.76 -9.37 1.54
CA TYR A 182 13.84 -9.77 0.63
C TYR A 182 13.81 -11.28 0.36
N ASP A 183 13.81 -12.08 1.43
CA ASP A 183 13.83 -13.54 1.32
C ASP A 183 12.56 -14.06 0.63
N PHE A 184 11.39 -13.49 0.98
CA PHE A 184 10.14 -13.84 0.34
C PHE A 184 10.13 -13.55 -1.17
N CYS A 185 10.54 -12.34 -1.59
CA CYS A 185 10.54 -11.98 -3.00
C CYS A 185 11.49 -12.87 -3.80
N ARG A 186 12.69 -13.14 -3.27
CA ARG A 186 13.67 -14.02 -3.89
C ARG A 186 13.13 -15.44 -4.05
N GLU A 187 12.57 -16.03 -2.99
CA GLU A 187 12.01 -17.39 -3.06
C GLU A 187 10.82 -17.47 -4.03
N ALA A 188 9.86 -16.54 -3.90
CA ALA A 188 8.66 -16.54 -4.73
C ALA A 188 8.97 -16.36 -6.23
N ALA A 189 9.92 -15.48 -6.59
CA ALA A 189 10.27 -15.26 -7.99
C ALA A 189 11.24 -16.32 -8.54
N ASP A 190 12.36 -16.56 -7.85
CA ASP A 190 13.45 -17.40 -8.38
C ASP A 190 13.14 -18.90 -8.29
N GLN A 191 12.41 -19.33 -7.24
CA GLN A 191 12.16 -20.76 -6.98
C GLN A 191 10.73 -21.17 -7.33
N ASP A 192 9.75 -20.36 -6.94
CA ASP A 192 8.33 -20.69 -7.15
C ASP A 192 7.78 -20.18 -8.50
N GLY A 193 8.56 -19.39 -9.26
CA GLY A 193 8.18 -18.89 -10.59
C GLY A 193 7.05 -17.86 -10.60
N LYS A 194 6.87 -17.10 -9.50
CA LYS A 194 5.74 -16.16 -9.33
C LYS A 194 6.09 -14.75 -9.79
N THR A 195 5.10 -14.04 -10.31
CA THR A 195 5.21 -12.58 -10.48
C THR A 195 4.88 -11.90 -9.16
N VAL A 196 5.83 -11.17 -8.57
CA VAL A 196 5.65 -10.43 -7.32
C VAL A 196 5.57 -8.92 -7.62
N ILE A 197 4.47 -8.28 -7.23
CA ILE A 197 4.27 -6.83 -7.39
C ILE A 197 4.27 -6.20 -6.01
N VAL A 198 5.31 -5.43 -5.70
CA VAL A 198 5.54 -4.85 -4.37
C VAL A 198 5.22 -3.36 -4.39
N ALA A 199 4.41 -2.89 -3.45
CA ALA A 199 4.14 -1.48 -3.23
C ALA A 199 4.59 -1.07 -1.82
N GLY A 200 5.37 -0.01 -1.71
CA GLY A 200 5.89 0.43 -0.42
C GLY A 200 6.51 1.83 -0.43
N LEU A 201 6.79 2.36 0.75
CA LEU A 201 7.55 3.60 0.90
C LEU A 201 9.04 3.33 0.64
N ASP A 202 9.67 4.12 -0.23
CA ASP A 202 11.13 4.08 -0.44
C ASP A 202 11.90 4.76 0.70
N GLY A 203 11.24 5.68 1.42
CA GLY A 203 11.82 6.26 2.61
C GLY A 203 10.80 6.76 3.63
N ASP A 204 11.27 6.89 4.86
CA ASP A 204 10.52 7.43 5.99
C ASP A 204 10.38 8.97 5.91
N TYR A 205 9.76 9.56 6.93
CA TYR A 205 9.60 11.02 7.02
C TYR A 205 10.92 11.79 7.13
N ARG A 206 12.05 11.10 7.38
CA ARG A 206 13.41 11.65 7.48
C ARG A 206 14.21 11.43 6.18
N ARG A 207 13.60 10.85 5.14
CA ARG A 207 14.24 10.42 3.87
C ARG A 207 15.31 9.34 4.09
N ARG A 208 15.19 8.54 5.15
CA ARG A 208 15.98 7.31 5.35
C ARG A 208 15.23 6.13 4.74
N SER A 209 15.96 5.07 4.40
CA SER A 209 15.35 3.83 3.93
C SER A 209 14.30 3.34 4.93
N PHE A 210 13.16 2.85 4.43
CA PHE A 210 12.10 2.30 5.27
C PHE A 210 11.98 0.80 5.01
N GLY A 211 12.33 -0.01 6.02
CA GLY A 211 12.27 -1.46 5.94
C GLY A 211 13.20 -1.99 4.84
N ALA A 212 12.81 -3.14 4.28
CA ALA A 212 13.59 -3.85 3.25
C ALA A 212 13.19 -3.49 1.81
N VAL A 213 12.38 -2.45 1.59
CA VAL A 213 11.86 -2.08 0.24
C VAL A 213 12.98 -1.72 -0.73
N LEU A 214 14.04 -1.07 -0.26
CA LEU A 214 15.18 -0.74 -1.12
C LEU A 214 16.10 -1.94 -1.36
N ASP A 215 16.11 -2.92 -0.46
CA ASP A 215 16.98 -4.09 -0.52
C ASP A 215 16.58 -5.05 -1.64
N ILE A 216 15.30 -5.01 -2.07
CA ILE A 216 14.79 -5.81 -3.18
C ILE A 216 14.99 -5.15 -4.56
N ILE A 217 15.45 -3.89 -4.62
CA ILE A 217 15.68 -3.21 -5.91
C ILE A 217 16.67 -3.98 -6.81
N PRO A 218 17.80 -4.53 -6.31
CA PRO A 218 18.70 -5.33 -7.13
C PRO A 218 18.08 -6.62 -7.69
N LEU A 219 16.99 -7.12 -7.09
CA LEU A 219 16.26 -8.29 -7.57
C LEU A 219 15.16 -7.92 -8.57
N ALA A 220 14.82 -6.64 -8.71
CA ALA A 220 13.62 -6.21 -9.42
C ALA A 220 13.83 -6.09 -10.93
N ASP A 221 12.94 -6.69 -11.71
CA ASP A 221 12.81 -6.53 -13.16
C ASP A 221 12.31 -5.13 -13.55
N SER A 222 11.55 -4.48 -12.66
CA SER A 222 11.15 -3.09 -12.86
C SER A 222 10.99 -2.33 -11.56
N VAL A 223 11.38 -1.05 -11.55
CA VAL A 223 11.16 -0.15 -10.43
C VAL A 223 10.45 1.11 -10.92
N THR A 224 9.27 1.38 -10.37
CA THR A 224 8.45 2.55 -10.68
C THR A 224 8.36 3.46 -9.47
N LYS A 225 8.91 4.67 -9.56
CA LYS A 225 8.79 5.70 -8.52
C LYS A 225 7.66 6.68 -8.85
N LEU A 226 6.53 6.51 -8.16
CA LEU A 226 5.40 7.41 -8.23
C LEU A 226 5.69 8.75 -7.53
N THR A 227 4.96 9.78 -7.94
CA THR A 227 5.04 11.11 -7.33
C THR A 227 3.65 11.59 -6.97
N ALA A 228 3.52 12.20 -5.80
CA ALA A 228 2.30 12.87 -5.36
C ALA A 228 2.26 14.33 -5.86
N ARG A 229 1.26 15.09 -5.41
CA ARG A 229 1.19 16.55 -5.56
C ARG A 229 1.60 17.20 -4.25
N CYS A 230 2.48 18.18 -4.30
CA CYS A 230 2.93 18.91 -3.12
C CYS A 230 1.77 19.72 -2.55
N GLU A 231 1.44 19.48 -1.27
CA GLU A 231 0.32 20.16 -0.60
C GLU A 231 0.51 21.69 -0.52
N LEU A 232 1.77 22.16 -0.52
CA LEU A 232 2.10 23.58 -0.38
C LEU A 232 2.23 24.35 -1.71
N CYS A 233 2.56 23.70 -2.84
CA CYS A 233 2.71 24.41 -4.14
C CYS A 233 2.14 23.70 -5.36
N GLY A 234 1.50 22.54 -5.22
CA GLY A 234 0.91 21.77 -6.33
C GLY A 234 1.90 21.12 -7.31
N LYS A 235 3.21 21.40 -7.20
CA LYS A 235 4.28 20.74 -7.98
C LYS A 235 4.41 19.26 -7.61
N ARG A 236 5.22 18.50 -8.35
CA ARG A 236 5.49 17.09 -8.02
C ARG A 236 6.11 16.98 -6.62
N ALA A 237 5.53 16.11 -5.80
CA ALA A 237 6.04 15.74 -4.49
C ALA A 237 6.74 14.39 -4.55
N PHE A 238 7.89 14.35 -3.90
CA PHE A 238 8.78 13.18 -3.88
C PHE A 238 9.01 12.66 -2.46
N PHE A 239 8.56 13.40 -1.44
CA PHE A 239 8.85 13.13 -0.04
C PHE A 239 7.57 13.22 0.79
N THR A 240 7.53 12.43 1.85
CA THR A 240 6.56 12.57 2.93
C THR A 240 7.17 13.45 4.00
N LEU A 241 6.48 14.50 4.41
CA LEU A 241 6.84 15.34 5.55
C LEU A 241 5.84 15.08 6.69
N ARG A 242 6.34 14.88 7.90
CA ARG A 242 5.52 14.78 9.11
C ARG A 242 5.18 16.19 9.61
N LYS A 243 3.91 16.41 9.95
CA LYS A 243 3.35 17.67 10.46
C LYS A 243 3.48 17.79 11.98
N THR A 244 3.59 16.67 12.70
CA THR A 244 3.63 16.60 14.17
C THR A 244 5.05 16.41 14.72
N ASP A 245 5.24 16.73 16.00
CA ASP A 245 6.54 16.63 16.71
C ASP A 245 6.88 15.19 17.16
N GLU A 246 5.98 14.24 16.96
CA GLU A 246 6.20 12.85 17.33
C GLU A 246 7.38 12.28 16.53
N THR A 247 8.32 11.60 17.22
CA THR A 247 9.60 11.17 16.62
C THR A 247 9.62 9.70 16.19
N LYS A 248 8.65 8.88 16.62
CA LYS A 248 8.56 7.45 16.29
C LYS A 248 8.54 7.22 14.79
N VAL A 249 9.41 6.36 14.25
CA VAL A 249 9.49 6.10 12.80
C VAL A 249 8.21 5.44 12.29
N GLU A 250 7.75 4.40 12.97
CA GLU A 250 6.48 3.72 12.70
C GLU A 250 5.34 4.43 13.47
N LEU A 251 4.72 5.41 12.84
CA LEU A 251 3.47 6.01 13.32
C LEU A 251 2.44 5.85 12.21
N ILE A 252 1.48 4.96 12.46
CA ILE A 252 0.38 4.64 11.55
C ILE A 252 -0.64 5.77 11.66
N ALA A 253 -0.54 6.73 10.76
CA ALA A 253 -1.43 7.88 10.68
C ALA A 253 -1.64 8.31 9.22
N GLY A 254 -2.65 9.14 9.00
CA GLY A 254 -3.09 9.55 7.67
C GLY A 254 -2.61 10.96 7.31
N ALA A 255 -3.50 11.72 6.66
CA ALA A 255 -3.25 13.09 6.20
C ALA A 255 -3.20 14.14 7.33
N ASP A 256 -3.68 13.76 8.51
CA ASP A 256 -3.60 14.50 9.76
C ASP A 256 -2.15 14.66 10.22
N VAL A 257 -1.33 13.62 10.05
CA VAL A 257 0.06 13.60 10.52
C VAL A 257 1.07 13.81 9.39
N TYR A 258 0.74 13.43 8.16
CA TYR A 258 1.69 13.47 7.04
C TYR A 258 1.18 14.27 5.85
N MET A 259 2.09 14.91 5.12
CA MET A 259 1.80 15.53 3.82
C MET A 259 2.87 15.21 2.77
N PRO A 260 2.47 15.10 1.49
CA PRO A 260 3.39 15.00 0.39
C PRO A 260 3.99 16.38 0.04
N VAL A 261 5.32 16.46 -0.07
CA VAL A 261 6.02 17.71 -0.38
C VAL A 261 7.09 17.57 -1.47
N CYS A 262 7.36 18.68 -2.14
CA CYS A 262 8.50 18.81 -3.05
C CYS A 262 9.81 18.98 -2.26
N ARG A 263 10.96 18.92 -2.94
CA ARG A 263 12.28 19.02 -2.30
C ARG A 263 12.46 20.31 -1.49
N GLN A 264 12.11 21.45 -2.09
CA GLN A 264 12.25 22.75 -1.46
C GLN A 264 11.46 22.81 -0.16
N HIS A 265 10.20 22.41 -0.22
CA HIS A 265 9.30 22.43 0.93
C HIS A 265 9.61 21.39 2.00
N TYR A 266 10.20 20.25 1.63
CA TYR A 266 10.75 19.34 2.62
C TYR A 266 11.87 20.03 3.41
N VAL A 267 12.83 20.65 2.72
CA VAL A 267 14.01 21.27 3.36
C VAL A 267 13.59 22.46 4.23
N SER A 268 12.73 23.35 3.71
CA SER A 268 12.24 24.49 4.48
C SER A 268 11.33 24.07 5.64
N GLY A 269 10.48 23.05 5.43
CA GLY A 269 9.60 22.53 6.47
C GLY A 269 10.36 21.89 7.62
N GLN A 270 11.42 21.12 7.34
CA GLN A 270 12.28 20.55 8.38
C GLN A 270 12.95 21.63 9.22
N ALA A 271 13.45 22.71 8.60
CA ALA A 271 14.06 23.81 9.34
C ALA A 271 13.06 24.47 10.32
N VAL A 272 11.79 24.57 9.94
CA VAL A 272 10.73 25.10 10.83
C VAL A 272 10.45 24.14 11.98
N VAL A 273 10.34 22.84 11.71
CA VAL A 273 10.12 21.82 12.74
C VAL A 273 11.30 21.76 13.73
N GLU A 274 12.53 21.77 13.24
CA GLU A 274 13.74 21.78 14.07
C GLU A 274 13.83 23.05 14.94
N ALA A 275 13.55 24.23 14.36
CA ALA A 275 13.53 25.49 15.10
C ALA A 275 12.43 25.51 16.18
N THR A 276 11.23 25.01 15.86
CA THR A 276 10.12 24.93 16.81
C THR A 276 10.48 24.00 17.96
N ARG A 277 11.08 22.85 17.66
CA ARG A 277 11.54 21.89 18.66
C ARG A 277 12.59 22.48 19.60
N ALA A 278 13.58 23.20 19.08
CA ALA A 278 14.59 23.86 19.90
C ALA A 278 13.96 24.85 20.91
N VAL A 279 12.95 25.61 20.48
CA VAL A 279 12.22 26.54 21.36
C VAL A 279 11.42 25.80 22.43
N VAL A 280 10.77 24.68 22.08
CA VAL A 280 9.99 23.88 23.04
C VAL A 280 10.89 23.19 24.08
N GLU A 281 12.04 22.68 23.66
CA GLU A 281 13.05 22.09 24.56
C GLU A 281 13.59 23.16 25.52
N GLU A 282 13.95 24.35 25.02
CA GLU A 282 14.43 25.48 25.84
C GLU A 282 13.35 25.98 26.83
N SER A 283 12.08 25.95 26.42
CA SER A 283 10.94 26.31 27.28
C SER A 283 10.69 25.27 28.38
N SER A 284 10.89 23.99 28.08
CA SER A 284 10.69 22.88 29.02
C SER A 284 11.81 22.82 30.06
N GLU A 285 13.06 23.10 29.66
CA GLU A 285 14.19 23.22 30.57
C GLU A 285 14.01 24.40 31.54
N ARG A 286 13.52 25.55 31.07
CA ARG A 286 13.22 26.70 31.95
C ARG A 286 12.12 26.42 32.98
N VAL A 287 11.18 25.50 32.69
CA VAL A 287 10.10 25.11 33.62
C VAL A 287 10.58 24.10 34.66
N GLN A 288 11.66 23.35 34.43
CA GLN A 288 12.21 22.39 35.39
C GLN A 288 13.23 22.98 36.38
N ILE A 289 13.73 24.20 36.12
CA ILE A 289 14.76 24.87 36.95
C ILE A 289 14.14 25.97 37.84
N GLY A 290 12.83 26.23 37.73
CA GLY A 290 12.09 27.20 38.56
C GLY A 290 11.18 26.52 39.58
#